data_AF-A0A2H5XYL2-F1
#
_entry.id   AF-A0A2H5XYL2-F1
#
_cell.length_a   1.000
_cell.length_b   1.000
_cell.length_c   1.000
_cell.angle_alpha   90.00
_cell.angle_beta   90.00
_cell.angle_gamma   90.00
#
_symmetry.space_group_name_H-M   'P 1'
#
loop_
_entity.id
_entity.type
_entity.pdbx_description
1 polymer ?
#
loop_
_entity_poly.entity_id
_entity_poly.type
_entity_poly.pdbx_seq_one_letter_code
_entity_poly.pdbx_strand_id
1 'polypeptide(L)'
;MEVLAFVVALGIVVVVLLALPVIVLLAGIAVMVGALLVTAFGIGIAGSVVPAALLAALKQEGKHEMLGRFQSYWRDTGEVARAQALIGGWCLAQCEGARAYAVGGLLSSICQCTGSPREMPQVSAEQRALAQEFIRWAQQQHSRELRQLGRLAQAVLAAYDAQDQRRFDSAESRFWSHWVNLPRTDWEAVLEWRQTHVPERVRRSVFREILEETATELEQLLESAP
;
A
#
# COMPACT_ATOMS: atom_id res chain seq x y z
N MET A 1 -69.05 32.27 6.09
CA MET A 1 -67.93 31.35 6.34
C MET A 1 -67.29 30.84 5.05
N GLU A 2 -68.06 30.64 3.98
CA GLU A 2 -67.56 30.08 2.70
C GLU A 2 -66.51 30.97 2.00
N VAL A 3 -66.66 32.29 2.02
CA VAL A 3 -65.69 33.23 1.41
C VAL A 3 -64.31 33.16 2.07
N LEU A 4 -64.26 33.00 3.40
CA LEU A 4 -62.99 32.91 4.14
C LEU A 4 -62.25 31.61 3.80
N ALA A 5 -62.97 30.50 3.70
CA ALA A 5 -62.39 29.22 3.30
C ALA A 5 -61.82 29.27 1.87
N PHE A 6 -62.52 29.95 0.96
CA PHE A 6 -62.06 30.13 -0.41
C PHE A 6 -60.78 30.99 -0.49
N VAL A 7 -60.71 32.10 0.24
CA VAL A 7 -59.53 32.98 0.27
C VAL A 7 -58.31 32.26 0.86
N VAL A 8 -58.49 31.47 1.93
CA VAL A 8 -57.41 30.66 2.52
C VAL A 8 -56.92 29.59 1.55
N ALA A 9 -57.83 28.87 0.89
CA ALA A 9 -57.48 27.85 -0.09
C ALA A 9 -56.71 28.45 -1.28
N LEU A 10 -57.15 29.61 -1.80
CA LEU A 10 -56.46 30.32 -2.88
C LEU A 10 -55.05 30.77 -2.44
N GLY A 11 -54.92 31.27 -1.21
CA GLY A 11 -53.63 31.67 -0.64
C GLY A 11 -52.63 30.51 -0.57
N ILE A 12 -53.07 29.33 -0.13
CA ILE A 12 -52.22 28.13 -0.07
C ILE A 12 -51.78 27.71 -1.48
N VAL A 13 -52.69 27.71 -2.46
CA VAL A 13 -52.37 27.34 -3.84
C VAL A 13 -51.32 28.29 -4.44
N VAL A 14 -51.45 29.60 -4.20
CA VAL A 14 -50.47 30.59 -4.67
C VAL A 14 -49.11 30.38 -4.01
N VAL A 15 -49.04 30.12 -2.70
CA VAL A 15 -47.78 29.84 -1.99
C VAL A 15 -47.12 28.57 -2.52
N VAL A 16 -47.88 27.50 -2.76
CA VAL A 16 -47.34 26.25 -3.30
C VAL A 16 -46.82 26.44 -4.73
N LEU A 17 -47.55 27.17 -5.58
CA LEU A 17 -47.13 27.45 -6.96
C LEU A 17 -45.85 28.31 -7.02
N LEU A 18 -45.66 29.23 -6.07
CA LEU A 18 -44.45 30.04 -5.96
C LEU A 18 -43.26 29.27 -5.36
N ALA A 19 -43.51 28.35 -4.43
CA ALA A 19 -42.46 27.56 -3.79
C ALA A 19 -41.94 26.42 -4.67
N LEU A 20 -42.79 25.81 -5.50
CA LEU A 20 -42.43 24.67 -6.35
C LEU A 20 -41.20 24.92 -7.26
N PRO A 21 -41.11 26.03 -8.03
CA PRO A 21 -39.95 26.27 -8.90
C PRO A 21 -38.65 26.49 -8.11
N VAL A 22 -38.72 27.07 -6.91
CA VAL A 22 -37.55 27.25 -6.05
C VAL A 22 -37.04 25.90 -5.54
N ILE A 23 -37.95 25.01 -5.13
CA ILE A 23 -37.60 23.65 -4.68
C ILE A 23 -36.97 22.85 -5.83
N VAL A 24 -37.53 22.92 -7.04
CA VAL A 24 -36.98 22.24 -8.22
C VAL A 24 -35.59 22.80 -8.60
N LEU A 25 -35.39 24.12 -8.52
CA LEU A 25 -34.09 24.75 -8.77
C LEU A 25 -33.03 24.28 -7.77
N LEU A 26 -33.36 24.27 -6.47
CA LEU A 26 -32.46 23.82 -5.41
C LEU A 26 -32.09 22.34 -5.57
N ALA A 27 -33.06 21.48 -5.92
CA ALA A 27 -32.81 20.08 -6.22
C ALA A 27 -31.88 19.90 -7.44
N GLY A 28 -32.07 20.71 -8.48
CA GLY A 28 -31.21 20.71 -9.67
C GLY A 28 -29.77 21.13 -9.35
N ILE A 29 -29.58 22.16 -8.54
CA ILE A 29 -28.25 22.62 -8.09
C ILE A 29 -27.58 21.53 -7.26
N ALA A 30 -28.30 20.88 -6.34
CA ALA A 30 -27.74 19.80 -5.52
C ALA A 30 -27.26 18.61 -6.37
N VAL A 31 -28.03 18.20 -7.38
CA VAL A 31 -27.64 17.13 -8.31
C VAL A 31 -26.43 17.54 -9.14
N MET A 32 -26.38 18.78 -9.62
CA MET A 32 -25.28 19.27 -10.45
C MET A 32 -23.98 19.44 -9.64
N VAL A 33 -24.05 19.92 -8.39
CA VAL A 33 -22.91 20.00 -7.47
C VAL A 33 -22.45 18.59 -7.08
N GLY A 34 -23.37 17.66 -6.82
CA GLY A 34 -23.04 16.25 -6.61
C GLY A 34 -22.28 15.64 -7.79
N ALA A 35 -22.77 15.85 -9.02
CA ALA A 35 -22.10 15.37 -10.22
C ALA A 35 -20.73 16.04 -10.44
N LEU A 36 -20.61 17.34 -10.20
CA LEU A 36 -19.34 18.07 -10.29
C LEU A 36 -18.33 17.57 -9.27
N LEU A 37 -18.74 17.29 -8.04
CA LEU A 37 -17.88 16.69 -7.02
C LEU A 37 -17.45 15.28 -7.43
N VAL A 38 -18.34 14.44 -7.98
CA VAL A 38 -17.95 13.12 -8.50
C VAL A 38 -16.96 13.22 -9.65
N THR A 39 -17.08 14.21 -10.55
CA THR A 39 -16.11 14.38 -11.66
C THR A 39 -14.81 15.09 -11.26
N ALA A 40 -14.85 16.03 -10.32
CA ALA A 40 -13.66 16.75 -9.85
C ALA A 40 -12.81 15.87 -8.92
N PHE A 41 -13.44 15.02 -8.11
CA PHE A 41 -12.74 14.02 -7.29
C PHE A 41 -12.47 12.71 -8.05
N GLY A 42 -13.27 12.37 -9.07
CA GLY A 42 -13.09 11.15 -9.88
C GLY A 42 -11.90 11.15 -10.84
N ILE A 43 -11.32 12.32 -11.14
CA ILE A 43 -10.13 12.42 -12.01
C ILE A 43 -8.83 12.57 -11.18
N GLY A 44 -8.93 12.81 -9.87
CA GLY A 44 -7.78 12.98 -8.97
C GLY A 44 -7.31 11.71 -8.27
N ILE A 45 -8.08 10.62 -8.28
CA ILE A 45 -7.81 9.42 -7.46
C ILE A 45 -7.76 8.17 -8.35
N ALA A 46 -6.82 8.18 -9.29
CA ALA A 46 -6.21 6.93 -9.79
C ALA A 46 -5.11 6.42 -8.82
N GLY A 47 -5.01 7.00 -7.63
CA GLY A 47 -4.13 6.59 -6.55
C GLY A 47 -4.91 5.93 -5.43
N SER A 48 -4.63 4.64 -5.19
CA SER A 48 -4.67 4.01 -3.86
C SER A 48 -6.01 3.85 -3.12
N VAL A 49 -7.15 3.66 -3.79
CA VAL A 49 -8.23 2.90 -3.13
C VAL A 49 -7.86 1.42 -3.18
N VAL A 50 -7.25 0.91 -2.11
CA VAL A 50 -7.05 -0.54 -1.91
C VAL A 50 -8.42 -1.19 -2.07
N PRO A 51 -8.70 -1.99 -3.12
CA PRO A 51 -10.04 -2.48 -3.38
C PRO A 51 -10.55 -3.25 -2.15
N ALA A 52 -11.84 -3.11 -1.82
CA ALA A 52 -12.44 -3.87 -0.72
C ALA A 52 -12.21 -5.39 -0.85
N ALA A 53 -12.06 -5.88 -2.09
CA ALA A 53 -11.65 -7.25 -2.40
C ALA A 53 -10.22 -7.57 -1.95
N LEU A 54 -9.29 -6.62 -2.05
CA LEU A 54 -7.91 -6.74 -1.58
C LEU A 54 -7.84 -6.71 -0.05
N LEU A 55 -8.61 -5.83 0.59
CA LEU A 55 -8.76 -5.81 2.05
C LEU A 55 -9.42 -7.09 2.58
N ALA A 56 -10.41 -7.63 1.87
CA ALA A 56 -11.03 -8.92 2.17
C ALA A 56 -10.06 -10.09 1.95
N ALA A 57 -9.24 -10.06 0.89
CA ALA A 57 -8.18 -11.04 0.65
C ALA A 57 -7.14 -10.98 1.78
N LEU A 58 -6.64 -9.81 2.14
CA LEU A 58 -5.68 -9.63 3.25
C LEU A 58 -6.27 -10.06 4.61
N LYS A 59 -7.58 -9.87 4.81
CA LYS A 59 -8.29 -10.23 6.05
C LYS A 59 -8.65 -11.73 6.12
N GLN A 60 -8.94 -12.38 4.99
CA GLN A 60 -9.13 -13.85 4.93
C GLN A 60 -7.81 -14.62 4.89
N GLU A 61 -6.76 -14.05 4.28
CA GLU A 61 -5.41 -14.63 4.24
C GLU A 61 -4.62 -14.41 5.54
N GLY A 62 -5.24 -13.72 6.51
CA GLY A 62 -4.75 -13.52 7.86
C GLY A 62 -4.76 -14.80 8.69
N LYS A 63 -3.82 -15.71 8.43
CA LYS A 63 -3.27 -16.68 9.41
C LYS A 63 -2.15 -17.51 8.78
N HIS A 64 -0.93 -16.98 8.81
CA HIS A 64 0.35 -17.72 8.91
C HIS A 64 0.72 -18.80 7.86
N GLU A 65 -0.16 -19.20 6.94
CA GLU A 65 0.05 -20.38 6.09
C GLU A 65 0.49 -20.07 4.65
N MET A 66 0.23 -18.88 4.12
CA MET A 66 0.61 -18.55 2.73
C MET A 66 2.00 -17.93 2.57
N LEU A 67 2.53 -17.28 3.61
CA LEU A 67 3.87 -16.66 3.54
C LEU A 67 5.00 -17.67 3.29
N GLY A 68 4.77 -18.97 3.56
CA GLY A 68 5.75 -20.02 3.38
C GLY A 68 5.66 -20.83 2.09
N ARG A 69 4.60 -20.69 1.25
CA ARG A 69 4.35 -21.70 0.20
C ARG A 69 4.70 -21.31 -1.23
N PHE A 70 4.86 -20.04 -1.58
CA PHE A 70 5.16 -19.71 -2.98
C PHE A 70 6.15 -18.56 -3.13
N GLN A 71 7.40 -18.91 -3.40
CA GLN A 71 8.45 -18.03 -3.93
C GLN A 71 7.96 -17.23 -5.16
N SER A 72 7.01 -17.77 -5.92
CA SER A 72 6.34 -17.09 -7.05
C SER A 72 5.34 -16.01 -6.63
N TYR A 73 4.86 -15.99 -5.39
CA TYR A 73 3.93 -14.98 -4.87
C TYR A 73 4.56 -13.58 -4.83
N TRP A 74 5.88 -13.53 -4.62
CA TRP A 74 6.67 -12.31 -4.51
C TRP A 74 7.24 -11.85 -5.85
N ARG A 75 6.48 -12.02 -6.94
CA ARG A 75 6.87 -11.60 -8.29
C ARG A 75 5.75 -10.81 -8.94
N ASP A 76 6.12 -9.94 -9.88
CA ASP A 76 5.17 -9.16 -10.68
C ASP A 76 4.32 -10.08 -11.54
N THR A 77 3.01 -9.96 -11.45
CA THR A 77 2.04 -10.66 -12.30
C THR A 77 1.17 -9.66 -13.02
N GLY A 78 1.66 -9.13 -14.14
CA GLY A 78 0.92 -8.22 -15.03
C GLY A 78 0.52 -6.92 -14.34
N GLU A 79 -0.69 -6.91 -13.80
CA GLU A 79 -1.35 -5.76 -13.15
C GLU A 79 -1.20 -5.75 -11.62
N VAL A 80 -0.62 -6.79 -11.01
CA VAL A 80 -0.40 -6.85 -9.56
C VAL A 80 1.08 -7.00 -9.23
N ALA A 81 1.58 -6.13 -8.36
CA ALA A 81 2.95 -6.09 -7.85
C ALA A 81 2.96 -6.39 -6.35
N ARG A 82 3.85 -7.30 -5.94
CA ARG A 82 4.03 -7.72 -4.53
C ARG A 82 5.51 -7.83 -4.22
N ALA A 83 5.95 -7.13 -3.18
CA ALA A 83 7.32 -7.21 -2.72
C ALA A 83 7.39 -7.22 -1.19
N GLN A 84 8.47 -7.81 -0.67
CA GLN A 84 8.75 -7.88 0.75
C GLN A 84 10.20 -7.49 1.01
N ALA A 85 10.41 -6.68 2.05
CA ALA A 85 11.72 -6.49 2.63
C ALA A 85 11.98 -7.60 3.66
N LEU A 86 13.20 -8.15 3.66
CA LEU A 86 13.59 -9.15 4.65
C LEU A 86 13.48 -8.57 6.06
N ILE A 87 14.00 -7.35 6.25
CA ILE A 87 14.06 -6.60 7.51
C ILE A 87 13.25 -5.31 7.35
N GLY A 88 11.99 -5.48 6.96
CA GLY A 88 11.04 -4.40 6.84
C GLY A 88 9.65 -4.94 6.51
N GLY A 89 8.80 -4.04 6.04
CA GLY A 89 7.46 -4.38 5.62
C GLY A 89 7.37 -5.05 4.26
N TRP A 90 6.16 -5.00 3.73
CA TRP A 90 5.79 -5.50 2.41
C TRP A 90 4.94 -4.44 1.74
N CYS A 91 4.85 -4.52 0.42
CA CYS A 91 3.99 -3.64 -0.37
C CYS A 91 3.14 -4.47 -1.32
N LEU A 92 2.07 -3.83 -1.80
CA LEU A 92 1.14 -4.38 -2.76
C LEU A 92 0.60 -3.23 -3.60
N ALA A 93 0.71 -3.35 -4.91
CA ALA A 93 0.12 -2.41 -5.85
C ALA A 93 -0.72 -3.17 -6.88
N GLN A 94 -1.84 -2.57 -7.26
CA GLN A 94 -2.71 -3.03 -8.34
C GLN A 94 -2.84 -1.90 -9.36
N CYS A 95 -2.59 -2.22 -10.62
CA CYS A 95 -2.36 -1.26 -11.69
C CYS A 95 -3.30 -1.57 -12.84
N GLU A 96 -4.39 -0.81 -12.94
CA GLU A 96 -5.39 -1.02 -14.00
C GLU A 96 -4.81 -0.58 -15.35
N GLY A 97 -4.67 -1.52 -16.28
CA GLY A 97 -4.18 -1.24 -17.64
C GLY A 97 -2.70 -0.83 -17.71
N ALA A 98 -1.96 -0.92 -16.61
CA ALA A 98 -0.52 -0.64 -16.55
C ALA A 98 0.24 -1.81 -15.92
N ARG A 99 1.51 -1.97 -16.32
CA ARG A 99 2.35 -3.02 -15.75
C ARG A 99 2.76 -2.63 -14.34
N ALA A 100 2.38 -3.45 -13.37
CA ALA A 100 2.82 -3.30 -12.00
C ALA A 100 4.30 -3.67 -11.86
N TYR A 101 5.02 -2.94 -11.00
CA TYR A 101 6.44 -3.13 -10.72
C TYR A 101 6.64 -3.29 -9.22
N ALA A 102 7.25 -4.41 -8.81
CA ALA A 102 7.62 -4.68 -7.42
C ALA A 102 9.11 -4.99 -7.29
N VAL A 103 9.75 -4.35 -6.31
CA VAL A 103 11.10 -4.72 -5.89
C VAL A 103 11.13 -4.80 -4.38
N GLY A 104 11.47 -5.97 -3.86
CA GLY A 104 11.76 -6.18 -2.45
C GLY A 104 13.21 -5.81 -2.11
N GLY A 105 13.72 -6.36 -1.03
CA GLY A 105 15.06 -6.00 -0.59
C GLY A 105 15.42 -6.53 0.77
N LEU A 106 16.59 -6.15 1.25
CA LEU A 106 16.98 -6.31 2.64
C LEU A 106 16.20 -5.35 3.52
N LEU A 107 16.13 -4.07 3.15
CA LEU A 107 15.64 -2.98 4.01
C LEU A 107 14.35 -2.32 3.51
N SER A 108 14.08 -2.41 2.20
CA SER A 108 12.96 -1.72 1.56
C SER A 108 12.20 -2.60 0.57
N SER A 109 10.91 -2.31 0.42
CA SER A 109 10.02 -2.90 -0.58
C SER A 109 9.22 -1.80 -1.25
N ILE A 110 9.13 -1.83 -2.57
CA ILE A 110 8.38 -0.86 -3.38
C ILE A 110 7.48 -1.59 -4.35
N CYS A 111 6.24 -1.12 -4.46
CA CYS A 111 5.24 -1.60 -5.39
C CYS A 111 4.57 -0.39 -6.02
N GLN A 112 4.60 -0.29 -7.34
CA GLN A 112 4.14 0.90 -8.06
C GLN A 112 3.69 0.54 -9.48
N CYS A 113 2.83 1.39 -10.06
CA CYS A 113 2.30 1.21 -11.42
C CYS A 113 3.15 1.86 -12.52
N THR A 114 4.12 2.67 -12.12
CA THR A 114 5.08 3.33 -13.00
C THR A 114 6.47 3.26 -12.38
N GLY A 115 7.51 3.14 -13.20
CA GLY A 115 8.88 2.96 -12.73
C GLY A 115 9.49 4.24 -12.16
N SER A 116 9.16 4.60 -10.92
CA SER A 116 9.88 5.63 -10.18
C SER A 116 11.13 5.06 -9.50
N PRO A 117 12.19 5.86 -9.30
CA PRO A 117 13.34 5.47 -8.50
C PRO A 117 12.90 5.07 -7.09
N ARG A 118 13.63 4.14 -6.49
CA ARG A 118 13.46 3.84 -5.06
C ARG A 118 14.01 5.00 -4.26
N GLU A 119 13.30 5.42 -3.22
CA GLU A 119 13.86 6.28 -2.19
C GLU A 119 14.55 5.43 -1.13
N MET A 120 15.69 5.92 -0.64
CA MET A 120 16.38 5.28 0.47
C MET A 120 15.51 5.37 1.73
N PRO A 121 15.16 4.26 2.38
CA PRO A 121 14.27 4.27 3.54
C PRO A 121 14.97 4.90 4.75
N GLN A 122 14.21 5.42 5.71
CA GLN A 122 14.78 5.72 7.03
C GLN A 122 14.95 4.42 7.82
N VAL A 123 16.19 4.03 8.11
CA VAL A 123 16.50 2.78 8.82
C VAL A 123 16.84 3.08 10.27
N SER A 124 16.05 2.51 11.18
CA SER A 124 16.32 2.57 12.63
C SER A 124 17.61 1.82 13.01
N ALA A 125 18.19 2.16 14.16
CA ALA A 125 19.33 1.42 14.71
C ALA A 125 19.03 -0.08 14.91
N GLU A 126 17.79 -0.42 15.28
CA GLU A 126 17.32 -1.81 15.41
C GLU A 126 17.35 -2.55 14.07
N GLN A 127 16.79 -1.97 13.00
CA GLN A 127 16.83 -2.59 11.67
C GLN A 127 18.25 -2.77 11.15
N ARG A 128 19.13 -1.79 11.42
CA ARG A 128 20.55 -1.87 11.07
C ARG A 128 21.26 -3.01 11.82
N ALA A 129 20.97 -3.20 13.11
CA ALA A 129 21.51 -4.30 13.89
C ALA A 129 21.02 -5.67 13.38
N LEU A 130 19.73 -5.79 13.05
CA LEU A 130 19.15 -7.00 12.45
C LEU A 130 19.80 -7.32 11.08
N ALA A 131 20.11 -6.32 10.27
CA ALA A 131 20.81 -6.50 9.00
C ALA A 131 22.22 -7.07 9.19
N GLN A 132 22.95 -6.56 10.18
CA GLN A 132 24.28 -7.08 10.54
C GLN A 132 24.19 -8.51 11.09
N GLU A 133 23.17 -8.82 11.89
CA GLU A 133 22.91 -10.17 12.37
C GLU A 133 22.61 -11.14 11.22
N PHE A 134 21.75 -10.75 10.29
CA PHE A 134 21.46 -11.53 9.09
C PHE A 134 22.72 -11.82 8.28
N ILE A 135 23.56 -10.81 8.06
CA ILE A 135 24.84 -10.96 7.33
C ILE A 135 25.71 -12.03 8.01
N ARG A 136 25.87 -11.95 9.34
CA ARG A 136 26.66 -12.94 10.10
C ARG A 136 26.07 -14.34 9.99
N TRP A 137 24.75 -14.48 10.18
CA TRP A 137 24.06 -15.76 10.05
C TRP A 137 24.23 -16.37 8.65
N ALA A 138 24.01 -15.58 7.60
CA ALA A 138 24.08 -16.01 6.21
C ALA A 138 25.50 -16.45 5.81
N GLN A 139 26.53 -15.79 6.33
CA GLN A 139 27.93 -16.13 6.09
C GLN A 139 28.35 -17.46 6.75
N GLN A 140 27.71 -17.85 7.84
CA GLN A 140 27.97 -19.11 8.54
C GLN A 140 27.26 -20.32 7.93
N GLN A 141 26.35 -20.10 6.97
CA GLN A 141 25.60 -21.19 6.33
C GLN A 141 26.49 -22.04 5.43
N HIS A 142 26.18 -23.34 5.35
CA HIS A 142 26.86 -24.27 4.44
C HIS A 142 26.48 -24.05 2.96
N SER A 143 25.28 -23.52 2.68
CA SER A 143 24.85 -23.20 1.32
C SER A 143 25.68 -22.05 0.72
N ARG A 144 26.14 -22.24 -0.52
CA ARG A 144 26.81 -21.18 -1.30
C ARG A 144 25.85 -20.02 -1.59
N GLU A 145 24.58 -20.31 -1.82
CA GLU A 145 23.57 -19.31 -2.16
C GLU A 145 23.25 -18.41 -0.97
N LEU A 146 23.15 -18.97 0.24
CA LEU A 146 22.97 -18.20 1.47
C LEU A 146 24.19 -17.32 1.77
N ARG A 147 25.41 -17.83 1.59
CA ARG A 147 26.62 -17.00 1.73
C ARG A 147 26.66 -15.87 0.69
N GLN A 148 26.21 -16.11 -0.53
CA GLN A 148 26.09 -15.07 -1.55
C GLN A 148 25.06 -14.02 -1.16
N LEU A 149 23.91 -14.43 -0.63
CA LEU A 149 22.88 -13.54 -0.13
C LEU A 149 23.42 -12.65 1.02
N GLY A 150 24.22 -13.20 1.93
CA GLY A 150 24.90 -12.45 2.98
C GLY A 150 25.87 -11.38 2.44
N ARG A 151 26.64 -11.68 1.38
CA ARG A 151 27.49 -10.67 0.70
C ARG A 151 26.67 -9.57 0.04
N LEU A 152 25.55 -9.92 -0.59
CA LEU A 152 24.64 -8.94 -1.18
C LEU A 152 24.01 -8.04 -0.10
N ALA A 153 23.60 -8.60 1.04
CA ALA A 153 23.10 -7.84 2.18
C ALA A 153 24.16 -6.87 2.72
N GLN A 154 25.42 -7.30 2.81
CA GLN A 154 26.54 -6.43 3.20
C GLN A 154 26.72 -5.26 2.22
N ALA A 155 26.57 -5.49 0.91
CA ALA A 155 26.64 -4.44 -0.09
C ALA A 155 25.47 -3.43 0.04
N VAL A 156 24.26 -3.89 0.36
CA VAL A 156 23.11 -3.01 0.65
C VAL A 156 23.42 -2.12 1.83
N LEU A 157 23.88 -2.70 2.94
CA LEU A 157 24.15 -1.94 4.15
C LEU A 157 25.31 -0.95 3.97
N ALA A 158 26.36 -1.35 3.26
CA ALA A 158 27.47 -0.45 2.94
C ALA A 158 27.04 0.73 2.05
N ALA A 159 26.15 0.50 1.08
CA ALA A 159 25.61 1.58 0.24
C ALA A 159 24.70 2.54 1.02
N TYR A 160 23.88 1.98 1.92
CA TYR A 160 23.04 2.75 2.83
C TYR A 160 23.89 3.64 3.76
N ASP A 161 24.91 3.05 4.40
CA ASP A 161 25.81 3.77 5.31
C ASP A 161 26.61 4.88 4.60
N ALA A 162 26.93 4.68 3.32
CA ALA A 162 27.58 5.68 2.48
C ALA A 162 26.62 6.75 1.94
N GLN A 163 25.31 6.64 2.19
CA GLN A 163 24.26 7.52 1.67
C GLN A 163 24.32 7.65 0.12
N ASP A 164 24.65 6.55 -0.57
CA ASP A 164 24.72 6.50 -2.04
C ASP A 164 23.47 5.82 -2.62
N GLN A 165 22.49 6.63 -3.03
CA GLN A 165 21.21 6.16 -3.55
C GLN A 165 21.35 5.17 -4.72
N ARG A 166 22.21 5.49 -5.71
CA ARG A 166 22.35 4.65 -6.90
C ARG A 166 22.94 3.29 -6.55
N ARG A 167 23.94 3.26 -5.68
CA ARG A 167 24.52 1.99 -5.19
C ARG A 167 23.53 1.21 -4.35
N PHE A 168 22.73 1.89 -3.53
CA PHE A 168 21.71 1.28 -2.71
C PHE A 168 20.66 0.57 -3.56
N ASP A 169 20.07 1.27 -4.54
CA ASP A 169 19.06 0.72 -5.45
C ASP A 169 19.59 -0.50 -6.21
N SER A 170 20.84 -0.41 -6.71
CA SER A 170 21.50 -1.52 -7.40
C SER A 170 21.80 -2.70 -6.48
N ALA A 171 22.22 -2.45 -5.24
CA ALA A 171 22.48 -3.51 -4.26
C ALA A 171 21.19 -4.20 -3.82
N GLU A 172 20.14 -3.44 -3.52
CA GLU A 172 18.84 -3.97 -3.14
C GLU A 172 18.21 -4.79 -4.26
N SER A 173 18.27 -4.31 -5.50
CA SER A 173 17.74 -5.05 -6.65
C SER A 173 18.45 -6.38 -6.87
N ARG A 174 19.79 -6.42 -6.69
CA ARG A 174 20.58 -7.65 -6.77
C ARG A 174 20.26 -8.60 -5.61
N PHE A 175 20.15 -8.06 -4.40
CA PHE A 175 19.74 -8.84 -3.22
C PHE A 175 18.37 -9.49 -3.45
N TRP A 176 17.39 -8.70 -3.88
CA TRP A 176 16.04 -9.15 -4.18
C TRP A 176 16.02 -10.24 -5.24
N SER A 177 16.67 -9.98 -6.38
CA SER A 177 16.76 -10.94 -7.49
C SER A 177 17.38 -12.26 -7.04
N HIS A 178 18.42 -12.22 -6.21
CA HIS A 178 19.03 -13.42 -5.65
C HIS A 178 18.07 -14.14 -4.68
N TRP A 179 17.45 -13.40 -3.76
CA TRP A 179 16.56 -13.94 -2.75
C TRP A 179 15.34 -14.66 -3.36
N VAL A 180 14.65 -14.03 -4.32
CA VAL A 180 13.47 -14.62 -4.97
C VAL A 180 13.80 -15.76 -5.92
N ASN A 181 15.08 -16.06 -6.16
CA ASN A 181 15.56 -17.17 -6.97
C ASN A 181 16.38 -18.19 -6.16
N LEU A 182 16.41 -18.09 -4.83
CA LEU A 182 17.04 -19.11 -3.98
C LEU A 182 16.42 -20.50 -4.22
N PRO A 183 17.19 -21.58 -4.07
CA PRO A 183 16.63 -22.91 -3.92
C PRO A 183 15.62 -22.93 -2.77
N ARG A 184 14.56 -23.73 -2.91
CA ARG A 184 13.47 -23.81 -1.92
C ARG A 184 13.97 -24.00 -0.49
N THR A 185 14.92 -24.91 -0.29
CA THR A 185 15.50 -25.21 1.04
C THR A 185 16.18 -24.00 1.67
N ASP A 186 16.92 -23.23 0.88
CA ASP A 186 17.60 -22.02 1.35
C ASP A 186 16.61 -20.88 1.60
N TRP A 187 15.58 -20.78 0.75
CA TRP A 187 14.51 -19.80 0.92
C TRP A 187 13.71 -20.04 2.21
N GLU A 188 13.37 -21.30 2.50
CA GLU A 188 12.71 -21.71 3.76
C GLU A 188 13.58 -21.36 4.98
N ALA A 189 14.90 -21.58 4.91
CA ALA A 189 15.83 -21.20 5.97
C ALA A 189 15.88 -19.68 6.22
N VAL A 190 15.83 -18.86 5.17
CA VAL A 190 15.75 -17.39 5.29
C VAL A 190 14.43 -16.97 5.95
N LEU A 191 13.31 -17.61 5.60
CA LEU A 191 12.03 -17.34 6.23
C LEU A 191 12.00 -17.72 7.71
N GLU A 192 12.53 -18.88 8.06
CA GLU A 192 12.63 -19.33 9.45
C GLU A 192 13.49 -18.35 10.27
N TRP A 193 14.64 -17.95 9.71
CA TRP A 193 15.49 -16.93 10.32
C TRP A 193 14.71 -15.64 10.55
N ARG A 194 13.99 -15.15 9.53
CA ARG A 194 13.20 -13.92 9.61
C ARG A 194 12.12 -14.00 10.68
N GLN A 195 11.39 -15.11 10.76
CA GLN A 195 10.32 -15.30 11.75
C GLN A 195 10.86 -15.32 13.18
N THR A 196 12.05 -15.88 13.37
CA THR A 196 12.69 -16.03 14.68
C THR A 196 13.32 -14.72 15.17
N HIS A 197 13.99 -13.99 14.28
CA HIS A 197 14.86 -12.87 14.68
C HIS A 197 14.27 -11.50 14.42
N VAL A 198 13.40 -11.33 13.42
CA VAL A 198 12.85 -10.01 13.06
C VAL A 198 11.56 -9.77 13.85
N PRO A 199 11.53 -8.77 14.77
CA PRO A 199 10.35 -8.48 15.58
C PRO A 199 9.14 -8.18 14.70
N GLU A 200 7.96 -8.57 15.16
CA GLU A 200 6.71 -8.36 14.40
C GLU A 200 6.47 -6.88 14.06
N ARG A 201 6.81 -5.95 14.96
CA ARG A 201 6.75 -4.50 14.72
C ARG A 201 7.57 -4.06 13.49
N VAL A 202 8.74 -4.67 13.28
CA VAL A 202 9.63 -4.38 12.15
C VAL A 202 9.08 -5.03 10.88
N ARG A 203 8.57 -6.27 10.98
CA ARG A 203 7.92 -6.98 9.86
C ARG A 203 6.65 -6.28 9.35
N ARG A 204 6.00 -5.46 10.19
CA ARG A 204 4.73 -4.77 9.89
C ARG A 204 4.88 -3.28 9.59
N SER A 205 6.09 -2.70 9.61
CA SER A 205 6.27 -1.24 9.59
C SER A 205 5.60 -0.53 8.40
N VAL A 206 5.51 -1.15 7.23
CA VAL A 206 4.86 -0.56 6.04
C VAL A 206 3.33 -0.62 6.08
N PHE A 207 2.73 -1.55 6.84
CA PHE A 207 1.27 -1.66 6.94
C PHE A 207 0.67 -0.53 7.79
N ARG A 208 1.47 0.03 8.70
CA ARG A 208 0.99 1.07 9.62
C ARG A 208 0.89 2.43 8.94
N GLU A 209 1.90 2.87 8.19
CA GLU A 209 1.87 4.17 7.49
C GLU A 209 0.72 4.26 6.49
N ILE A 210 0.56 3.25 5.61
CA ILE A 210 -0.53 3.26 4.63
C ILE A 210 -1.89 3.22 5.32
N LEU A 211 -2.06 2.41 6.38
CA LEU A 211 -3.33 2.39 7.10
C LEU A 211 -3.60 3.66 7.91
N GLU A 212 -2.58 4.28 8.51
CA GLU A 212 -2.73 5.52 9.27
C GLU A 212 -3.03 6.70 8.34
N GLU A 213 -2.38 6.76 7.18
CA GLU A 213 -2.67 7.74 6.13
C GLU A 213 -4.07 7.52 5.55
N THR A 214 -4.43 6.28 5.21
CA THR A 214 -5.77 5.95 4.71
C THR A 214 -6.85 6.19 5.77
N ALA A 215 -6.57 5.91 7.05
CA ALA A 215 -7.50 6.17 8.16
C ALA A 215 -7.68 7.67 8.41
N THR A 216 -6.60 8.45 8.34
CA THR A 216 -6.64 9.92 8.48
C THR A 216 -7.43 10.54 7.33
N GLU A 217 -7.21 10.08 6.10
CA GLU A 217 -7.99 10.52 4.94
C GLU A 217 -9.48 10.13 5.08
N LEU A 218 -9.78 8.93 5.58
CA LEU A 218 -11.16 8.51 5.83
C LEU A 218 -11.83 9.36 6.92
N GLU A 219 -11.13 9.66 8.01
CA GLU A 219 -11.62 10.52 9.09
C GLU A 219 -11.88 11.94 8.57
N GLN A 220 -10.97 12.52 7.78
CA GLN A 220 -11.17 13.83 7.14
C GLN A 220 -12.34 13.84 6.15
N LEU A 221 -12.54 12.76 5.38
CA LEU A 221 -13.69 12.62 4.49
C LEU A 221 -15.01 12.47 5.26
N LEU A 222 -15.00 11.80 6.41
CA LEU A 222 -16.18 11.65 7.27
C LEU A 222 -16.52 12.95 8.01
N GLU A 223 -15.52 13.73 8.45
CA GLU A 223 -15.73 15.02 9.11
C GLU A 223 -16.18 16.13 8.15
N SER A 224 -15.86 16.00 6.86
CA SER A 224 -16.25 16.96 5.81
C SER A 224 -17.55 16.61 5.09
N ALA A 225 -18.16 15.45 5.39
CA ALA A 225 -19.47 15.07 4.87
C ALA A 225 -20.60 15.85 5.60
N PRO A 226 -21.49 16.54 4.86
CA PRO A 226 -22.55 17.38 5.44
C PRO A 226 -23.71 16.60 6.08
#